data_AF-A0AAW2SHG2-F1
#
_entry.id   AF-A0AAW2SHG2-F1
#
_cell.length_a   1.000
_cell.length_b   1.000
_cell.length_c   1.000
_cell.angle_alpha   90.00
_cell.angle_beta   90.00
_cell.angle_gamma   90.00
#
_symmetry.space_group_name_H-M   'P 1'
#
loop_
_entity.id
_entity.type
_entity.pdbx_description
1 polymer ?
#
loop_
_entity_poly.entity_id
_entity_poly.type
_entity_poly.pdbx_seq_one_letter_code
_entity_poly.pdbx_strand_id
1 'polypeptide(L)'
;MANHVRSNSLPSKSHPLMQNVEDHLCRLRASDSSVCSSLASLKDLHETINDVIQLPGIQQALPQEQGKNWADELLDGSLRLLDSCGIARDVTLLVKESVQELESSLRRSRGETGVGHNVDAYMASRKRVTKTVKKCIKNFKALEQSSPVDALNMDQDLKTITSTLIEAEAIGFSVMKSVLMLLSGVKASSESRSWSLVSKFTQSKRVHLEMEERDVYTLISIRTLMAWMQL
;
A
#
# COMPACT_ATOMS: atom_id res chain seq x y z
N MET A 1 52.53 35.26 -12.05
CA MET A 1 51.74 34.35 -11.21
C MET A 1 50.71 33.66 -12.10
N ALA A 2 50.87 32.37 -12.34
CA ALA A 2 49.98 31.60 -13.19
C ALA A 2 48.73 31.23 -12.39
N ASN A 3 47.57 31.79 -12.77
CA ASN A 3 46.30 31.43 -12.16
C ASN A 3 45.85 30.08 -12.73
N HIS A 4 45.91 29.05 -11.89
CA HIS A 4 45.30 27.76 -12.16
C HIS A 4 43.77 27.92 -12.17
N VAL A 5 43.16 27.86 -13.35
CA VAL A 5 41.72 27.72 -13.48
C VAL A 5 41.36 26.33 -13.00
N ARG A 6 40.71 26.24 -11.84
CA ARG A 6 40.13 24.98 -11.33
C ARG A 6 38.79 24.77 -12.03
N SER A 7 38.70 23.70 -12.82
CA SER A 7 37.46 23.24 -13.43
C SER A 7 36.47 22.90 -12.32
N ASN A 8 35.36 23.63 -12.24
CA ASN A 8 34.20 23.19 -11.45
C ASN A 8 33.54 22.05 -12.22
N SER A 9 33.84 20.81 -11.86
CA SER A 9 32.98 19.67 -12.19
C SER A 9 31.63 19.91 -11.53
N LEU A 10 30.65 20.37 -12.31
CA LEU A 10 29.25 20.35 -11.91
C LEU A 10 28.93 18.91 -11.46
N PRO A 11 28.14 18.71 -10.38
CA PRO A 11 27.67 17.39 -10.05
C PRO A 11 27.01 16.80 -11.30
N SER A 12 27.41 15.58 -11.66
CA SER A 12 26.82 14.83 -12.76
C SER A 12 25.30 14.90 -12.62
N LYS A 13 24.62 15.43 -13.65
CA LYS A 13 23.16 15.43 -13.68
C LYS A 13 22.72 13.97 -13.58
N SER A 14 21.94 13.66 -12.55
CA SER A 14 21.29 12.36 -12.41
C SER A 14 20.48 12.06 -13.68
N HIS A 15 20.45 10.79 -14.09
CA HIS A 15 19.71 10.36 -15.27
C HIS A 15 18.24 10.81 -15.16
N PRO A 16 17.61 11.37 -16.21
CA PRO A 16 16.26 11.94 -16.12
C PRO A 16 15.20 10.94 -15.61
N LEU A 17 15.35 9.65 -15.90
CA LEU A 17 14.48 8.61 -15.34
C LEU A 17 14.65 8.42 -13.83
N MET A 18 15.89 8.49 -13.31
CA MET A 18 16.14 8.40 -11.87
C MET A 18 15.57 9.61 -11.13
N GLN A 19 15.63 10.79 -11.75
CA GLN A 19 14.99 11.98 -11.22
C GLN A 19 13.46 11.83 -11.15
N ASN A 20 12.84 11.24 -12.18
CA ASN A 20 11.41 10.97 -12.18
C ASN A 20 11.02 9.96 -11.07
N VAL A 21 11.81 8.90 -10.86
CA VAL A 21 11.61 7.95 -9.74
C VAL A 21 11.62 8.70 -8.41
N GLU A 22 12.62 9.54 -8.16
CA GLU A 22 12.71 10.32 -6.91
C GLU A 22 11.52 11.27 -6.73
N ASP A 23 11.05 11.92 -7.80
CA ASP A 23 9.87 12.78 -7.75
C ASP A 23 8.61 12.00 -7.36
N HIS A 24 8.42 10.80 -7.92
CA HIS A 24 7.33 9.89 -7.54
C HIS A 24 7.43 9.45 -6.07
N LEU A 25 8.63 9.07 -5.60
CA LEU A 25 8.88 8.69 -4.20
C LEU A 25 8.58 9.86 -3.25
N CYS A 26 9.06 11.06 -3.56
CA CYS A 26 8.81 12.27 -2.77
C CYS A 26 7.30 12.57 -2.66
N ARG A 27 6.55 12.45 -3.76
CA ARG A 27 5.09 12.64 -3.76
C ARG A 27 4.37 11.62 -2.87
N LEU A 28 4.80 10.36 -2.91
CA LEU A 28 4.23 9.28 -2.08
C LEU A 28 4.58 9.47 -0.59
N ARG A 29 5.78 9.99 -0.29
CA ARG A 29 6.24 10.30 1.08
C ARG A 29 5.50 11.48 1.71
N ALA A 30 5.21 12.52 0.92
CA ALA A 30 4.58 13.75 1.39
C ALA A 30 3.04 13.70 1.47
N SER A 31 2.41 12.65 0.93
CA SER A 31 0.98 12.64 0.66
C SER A 31 0.09 12.33 1.87
N ASP A 32 -0.79 13.29 2.22
CA ASP A 32 -2.12 13.06 2.82
C ASP A 32 -3.17 12.64 1.75
N SER A 33 -2.70 12.01 0.66
CA SER A 33 -3.54 11.75 -0.52
C SER A 33 -4.46 10.54 -0.29
N SER A 34 -5.57 10.50 -1.04
CA SER A 34 -6.46 9.34 -1.02
C SER A 34 -5.73 8.04 -1.39
N VAL A 35 -6.24 6.91 -0.93
CA VAL A 35 -5.71 5.59 -1.30
C VAL A 35 -5.66 5.38 -2.82
N CYS A 36 -6.64 5.91 -3.57
CA CYS A 36 -6.68 5.81 -5.03
C CYS A 36 -5.56 6.60 -5.72
N SER A 37 -5.26 7.81 -5.23
CA SER A 37 -4.15 8.61 -5.76
C SER A 37 -2.79 8.01 -5.41
N SER A 38 -2.66 7.38 -4.24
CA SER A 38 -1.46 6.63 -3.87
C SER A 38 -1.27 5.40 -4.76
N LEU A 39 -2.34 4.66 -5.06
CA LEU A 39 -2.30 3.52 -5.99
C LEU A 39 -1.93 3.93 -7.42
N ALA A 40 -2.51 5.04 -7.92
CA ALA A 40 -2.14 5.58 -9.22
C ALA A 40 -0.67 6.01 -9.26
N SER A 41 -0.20 6.73 -8.24
CA SER A 41 1.20 7.16 -8.16
C SER A 41 2.17 5.98 -8.01
N LEU A 42 1.76 4.91 -7.31
CA LEU A 42 2.53 3.67 -7.19
C LEU A 42 2.64 2.96 -8.54
N LYS A 43 1.57 2.93 -9.33
CA LYS A 43 1.59 2.41 -10.70
C LYS A 43 2.60 3.17 -11.56
N ASP A 44 2.52 4.51 -11.59
CA ASP A 44 3.44 5.34 -12.38
C ASP A 44 4.92 5.15 -11.94
N LEU A 45 5.15 5.01 -10.63
CA LEU A 45 6.46 4.70 -10.07
C LEU A 45 7.00 3.36 -10.59
N HIS A 46 6.20 2.30 -10.56
CA HIS A 46 6.62 0.99 -11.06
C HIS A 46 6.83 0.97 -12.58
N GLU A 47 6.05 1.72 -13.36
CA GLU A 47 6.28 1.90 -14.80
C GLU A 47 7.63 2.58 -15.05
N THR A 48 7.92 3.66 -14.30
CA THR A 48 9.20 4.37 -14.40
C THR A 48 10.38 3.49 -13.98
N ILE A 49 10.23 2.71 -12.91
CA ILE A 49 11.24 1.74 -12.46
C ILE A 49 11.50 0.68 -13.52
N ASN A 50 10.45 0.18 -14.18
CA ASN A 50 10.59 -0.78 -15.26
C ASN A 50 11.40 -0.21 -16.44
N ASP A 51 11.24 1.08 -16.74
CA ASP A 51 12.05 1.77 -17.76
C ASP A 51 13.51 1.93 -17.31
N VAL A 52 13.74 2.22 -16.02
CA VAL A 52 15.10 2.32 -15.43
C VAL A 52 15.81 0.97 -15.56
N ILE A 53 15.20 -0.13 -15.13
CA ILE A 53 15.81 -1.47 -15.14
C ILE A 53 16.18 -1.94 -16.57
N GLN A 54 15.48 -1.44 -17.59
CA GLN A 54 15.78 -1.72 -19.00
C GLN A 54 16.99 -0.95 -19.55
N LEU A 55 17.56 0.01 -18.80
CA LEU A 55 18.75 0.73 -19.24
C LEU A 55 19.95 -0.21 -19.42
N PRO A 56 20.70 -0.10 -20.53
CA PRO A 56 21.84 -0.99 -20.82
C PRO A 56 22.90 -1.01 -19.71
N GLY A 57 23.13 0.13 -19.04
CA GLY A 57 24.09 0.22 -17.94
C GLY A 57 23.69 -0.63 -16.72
N ILE A 58 22.38 -0.75 -16.45
CA ILE A 58 21.87 -1.58 -15.35
C ILE A 58 21.87 -3.06 -15.75
N GLN A 59 21.43 -3.36 -16.97
CA GLN A 59 21.40 -4.74 -17.48
C GLN A 59 22.80 -5.37 -17.61
N GLN A 60 23.84 -4.57 -17.86
CA GLN A 60 25.23 -5.04 -17.90
C GLN A 60 25.81 -5.29 -16.51
N ALA A 61 25.32 -4.60 -15.48
CA ALA A 61 25.77 -4.75 -14.08
C ALA A 61 25.06 -5.90 -13.33
N LEU A 62 23.88 -6.32 -13.80
CA LEU A 62 23.04 -7.37 -13.20
C LEU A 62 23.66 -8.80 -13.17
N PRO A 63 24.38 -9.27 -14.22
CA PRO A 63 24.85 -10.67 -14.31
C PRO A 63 26.08 -11.01 -13.44
N GLN A 64 26.72 -10.02 -12.81
CA GLN A 64 27.88 -10.27 -11.95
C GLN A 64 27.44 -11.11 -10.72
N GLU A 65 28.28 -12.00 -10.17
CA GLU A 65 27.91 -12.85 -9.01
C GLU A 65 27.35 -12.05 -7.82
N GLN A 66 27.77 -10.79 -7.66
CA GLN A 66 27.27 -9.85 -6.66
C GLN A 66 25.87 -9.31 -6.99
N GLY A 67 25.52 -9.26 -8.28
CA GLY A 67 24.25 -8.82 -8.82
C GLY A 67 23.09 -9.76 -8.52
N LYS A 68 23.37 -11.07 -8.49
CA LYS A 68 22.38 -12.12 -8.33
C LYS A 68 21.65 -12.06 -6.99
N ASN A 69 22.38 -11.82 -5.90
CA ASN A 69 21.80 -11.88 -4.54
C ASN A 69 20.79 -10.75 -4.28
N TRP A 70 21.08 -9.51 -4.66
CA TRP A 70 20.14 -8.40 -4.46
C TRP A 70 19.01 -8.40 -5.47
N ALA A 71 19.26 -8.87 -6.70
CA ALA A 71 18.21 -9.03 -7.71
C ALA A 71 17.19 -10.10 -7.28
N ASP A 72 17.65 -11.22 -6.70
CA ASP A 72 16.78 -12.25 -6.14
C ASP A 72 15.94 -11.72 -4.96
N GLU A 73 16.55 -10.93 -4.05
CA GLU A 73 15.85 -10.32 -2.91
C GLU A 73 14.80 -9.28 -3.36
N LEU A 74 15.15 -8.44 -4.34
CA LEU A 74 14.21 -7.48 -4.93
C LEU A 74 13.07 -8.18 -5.68
N LEU A 75 13.36 -9.28 -6.38
CA LEU A 75 12.35 -10.06 -7.08
C LEU A 75 11.40 -10.73 -6.09
N ASP A 76 11.92 -11.32 -5.02
CA ASP A 76 11.11 -11.86 -3.93
C ASP A 76 10.23 -10.77 -3.31
N GLY A 77 10.80 -9.58 -3.12
CA GLY A 77 10.07 -8.38 -2.72
C GLY A 77 8.91 -7.99 -3.60
N SER A 78 9.18 -7.90 -4.90
CA SER A 78 8.17 -7.60 -5.92
C SER A 78 7.07 -8.67 -5.98
N LEU A 79 7.43 -9.95 -5.83
CA LEU A 79 6.47 -11.06 -5.81
C LEU A 79 5.55 -10.98 -4.58
N ARG A 80 6.10 -10.68 -3.41
CA ARG A 80 5.33 -10.48 -2.18
C ARG A 80 4.39 -9.27 -2.29
N LEU A 81 4.82 -8.19 -2.92
CA LEU A 81 3.96 -7.03 -3.20
C LEU A 81 2.82 -7.42 -4.15
N LEU A 82 3.10 -8.21 -5.19
CA LEU A 82 2.10 -8.73 -6.12
C LEU A 82 1.07 -9.63 -5.42
N ASP A 83 1.50 -10.54 -4.55
CA ASP A 83 0.60 -11.37 -3.74
C ASP A 83 -0.33 -10.51 -2.87
N SER A 84 0.20 -9.42 -2.33
CA SER A 84 -0.55 -8.44 -1.54
C SER A 84 -1.62 -7.72 -2.37
N CYS A 85 -1.28 -7.34 -3.61
CA CYS A 85 -2.24 -6.82 -4.58
C CYS A 85 -3.35 -7.84 -4.88
N GLY A 86 -3.01 -9.12 -5.00
CA GLY A 86 -3.96 -10.22 -5.13
C GLY A 86 -4.94 -10.28 -3.96
N ILE A 87 -4.42 -10.29 -2.72
CA ILE A 87 -5.24 -10.30 -1.50
C ILE A 87 -6.15 -9.08 -1.44
N ALA A 88 -5.63 -7.88 -1.74
CA ALA A 88 -6.43 -6.65 -1.72
C ALA A 88 -7.56 -6.67 -2.75
N ARG A 89 -7.31 -7.20 -3.95
CA ARG A 89 -8.34 -7.40 -4.98
C ARG A 89 -9.42 -8.36 -4.51
N ASP A 90 -9.05 -9.51 -3.97
CA ASP A 90 -10.00 -10.53 -3.49
C ASP A 90 -10.85 -9.99 -2.33
N VAL A 91 -10.23 -9.25 -1.41
CA VAL A 91 -10.94 -8.56 -0.32
C VAL A 91 -11.88 -7.49 -0.87
N THR A 92 -11.45 -6.72 -1.88
CA THR A 92 -12.30 -5.69 -2.51
C THR A 92 -13.53 -6.31 -3.15
N LEU A 93 -13.37 -7.40 -3.89
CA LEU A 93 -14.48 -8.18 -4.47
C LEU A 93 -15.43 -8.69 -3.39
N LEU A 94 -14.90 -9.28 -2.32
CA LEU A 94 -15.72 -9.78 -1.22
C LEU A 94 -16.52 -8.67 -0.52
N VAL A 95 -15.88 -7.51 -0.30
CA VAL A 95 -16.55 -6.34 0.28
C VAL A 95 -17.66 -5.86 -0.66
N LYS A 96 -17.35 -5.72 -1.95
CA LYS A 96 -18.30 -5.31 -2.99
C LYS A 96 -19.55 -6.19 -2.99
N GLU A 97 -19.37 -7.51 -3.11
CA GLU A 97 -20.46 -8.48 -3.15
C GLU A 97 -21.33 -8.39 -1.90
N SER A 98 -20.72 -8.31 -0.72
CA SER A 98 -21.45 -8.23 0.55
C SER A 98 -22.24 -6.93 0.71
N VAL A 99 -21.72 -5.80 0.21
CA VAL A 99 -22.43 -4.51 0.19
C VAL A 99 -23.60 -4.57 -0.80
N GLN A 100 -23.38 -5.10 -2.00
CA GLN A 100 -24.43 -5.21 -3.02
C GLN A 100 -25.57 -6.14 -2.59
N GLU A 101 -25.26 -7.25 -1.92
CA GLU A 101 -26.25 -8.18 -1.37
C GLU A 101 -27.10 -7.50 -0.28
N LEU A 102 -26.45 -6.78 0.65
CA LEU A 102 -27.12 -6.02 1.70
C LEU A 102 -28.04 -4.93 1.13
N GLU A 103 -27.53 -4.11 0.20
CA GLU A 103 -28.30 -3.06 -0.49
C GLU A 103 -29.50 -3.65 -1.25
N SER A 104 -29.28 -4.75 -1.96
CA SER A 104 -30.34 -5.45 -2.70
C SER A 104 -31.42 -6.01 -1.77
N SER A 105 -31.02 -6.55 -0.62
CA SER A 105 -31.96 -7.01 0.41
C SER A 105 -32.77 -5.85 0.98
N LEU A 106 -32.12 -4.74 1.33
CA LEU A 106 -32.79 -3.56 1.85
C LEU A 106 -33.82 -3.00 0.86
N ARG A 107 -33.48 -2.95 -0.43
CA ARG A 107 -34.40 -2.51 -1.50
C ARG A 107 -35.58 -3.46 -1.70
N ARG A 108 -35.38 -4.77 -1.54
CA ARG A 108 -36.42 -5.79 -1.73
C ARG A 108 -37.30 -6.00 -0.48
N SER A 109 -36.87 -5.52 0.68
CA SER A 109 -37.55 -5.81 1.93
C SER A 109 -38.89 -5.09 2.05
N ARG A 110 -39.95 -5.87 2.32
CA ARG A 110 -41.28 -5.40 2.74
C ARG A 110 -41.60 -5.84 4.19
N GLY A 111 -40.59 -6.20 4.99
CA GLY A 111 -40.72 -6.68 6.38
C GLY A 111 -39.39 -6.98 7.10
N GLU A 112 -39.38 -6.99 8.44
CA GLU A 112 -38.16 -6.96 9.28
C GLU A 112 -37.30 -8.25 9.26
N THR A 113 -37.91 -9.43 9.10
CA THR A 113 -37.23 -10.73 9.30
C THR A 113 -36.18 -11.06 8.23
N GLY A 114 -36.41 -10.66 6.97
CA GLY A 114 -35.44 -10.86 5.87
C GLY A 114 -34.24 -9.90 5.94
N VAL A 115 -34.40 -8.74 6.58
CA VAL A 115 -33.32 -7.75 6.74
C VAL A 115 -32.30 -8.25 7.76
N GLY A 116 -32.74 -8.84 8.88
CA GLY A 116 -31.86 -9.35 9.94
C GLY A 116 -30.83 -10.37 9.44
N HIS A 117 -31.26 -11.40 8.70
CA HIS A 117 -30.36 -12.43 8.16
C HIS A 117 -29.28 -11.85 7.23
N ASN A 118 -29.63 -10.89 6.37
CA ASN A 118 -28.66 -10.28 5.45
C ASN A 118 -27.66 -9.36 6.18
N VAL A 119 -28.10 -8.69 7.26
CA VAL A 119 -27.20 -7.95 8.15
C VAL A 119 -26.22 -8.88 8.85
N ASP A 120 -26.67 -10.04 9.34
CA ASP A 120 -25.80 -11.06 9.96
C ASP A 120 -24.78 -11.63 8.97
N ALA A 121 -25.20 -11.91 7.73
CA ALA A 121 -24.32 -12.37 6.65
C ALA A 121 -23.25 -11.32 6.30
N TYR A 122 -23.66 -10.04 6.17
CA TYR A 122 -22.73 -8.92 5.99
C TYR A 122 -21.73 -8.81 7.14
N MET A 123 -22.20 -8.88 8.39
CA MET A 123 -21.35 -8.86 9.59
C MET A 123 -20.35 -10.02 9.62
N ALA A 124 -20.76 -11.23 9.21
CA ALA A 124 -19.87 -12.37 9.08
C ALA A 124 -18.81 -12.14 7.99
N SER A 125 -19.20 -11.56 6.85
CA SER A 125 -18.28 -11.17 5.78
C SER A 125 -17.22 -10.17 6.28
N ARG A 126 -17.65 -9.12 7.00
CA ARG A 126 -16.76 -8.12 7.61
C ARG A 126 -15.76 -8.74 8.59
N LYS A 127 -16.19 -9.71 9.41
CA LYS A 127 -15.29 -10.46 10.31
C LYS A 127 -14.24 -11.26 9.52
N ARG A 128 -14.63 -11.92 8.42
CA ARG A 128 -13.68 -12.64 7.55
C ARG A 128 -12.65 -11.69 6.93
N VAL A 129 -13.11 -10.58 6.35
CA VAL A 129 -12.23 -9.53 5.79
C VAL A 129 -11.23 -9.05 6.84
N THR A 130 -11.70 -8.71 8.03
CA THR A 130 -10.85 -8.23 9.13
C THR A 130 -9.78 -9.26 9.52
N LYS A 131 -10.13 -10.55 9.56
CA LYS A 131 -9.19 -11.63 9.87
C LYS A 131 -8.13 -11.79 8.78
N THR A 132 -8.54 -11.80 7.51
CA THR A 132 -7.64 -11.89 6.36
C THR A 132 -6.67 -10.71 6.32
N VAL A 133 -7.19 -9.49 6.47
CA VAL A 133 -6.37 -8.26 6.49
C VAL A 133 -5.37 -8.27 7.64
N LYS A 134 -5.78 -8.59 8.87
CA LYS A 134 -4.86 -8.69 10.02
C LYS A 134 -3.74 -9.70 9.78
N LYS A 135 -4.04 -10.85 9.16
CA LYS A 135 -3.04 -11.86 8.81
C LYS A 135 -2.06 -11.31 7.77
N CYS A 136 -2.56 -10.67 6.72
CA CYS A 136 -1.74 -10.06 5.67
C CYS A 136 -0.80 -8.98 6.23
N ILE A 137 -1.32 -8.05 7.04
CA ILE A 137 -0.51 -6.99 7.67
C ILE A 137 0.54 -7.55 8.62
N LYS A 138 0.23 -8.63 9.35
CA LYS A 138 1.21 -9.31 10.21
C LYS A 138 2.38 -9.86 9.39
N ASN A 139 2.11 -10.40 8.20
CA ASN A 139 3.15 -10.89 7.30
C ASN A 139 4.06 -9.74 6.81
N PHE A 140 3.52 -8.53 6.58
CA PHE A 140 4.34 -7.35 6.26
C PHE A 140 5.31 -6.97 7.37
N LYS A 141 4.87 -7.00 8.64
CA LYS A 141 5.74 -6.66 9.79
C LYS A 141 6.88 -7.66 10.02
N ALA A 142 6.66 -8.94 9.71
CA ALA A 142 7.72 -9.94 9.78
C ALA A 142 8.81 -9.71 8.74
N LEU A 143 8.52 -8.93 7.69
CA LEU A 143 9.36 -8.71 6.53
C LEU A 143 10.24 -7.46 6.64
N GLU A 144 9.78 -6.40 7.31
CA GLU A 144 10.65 -5.24 7.68
C GLU A 144 11.88 -5.64 8.52
N GLN A 145 11.93 -6.88 9.00
CA GLN A 145 13.03 -7.44 9.80
C GLN A 145 14.02 -8.28 8.99
N SER A 146 13.85 -8.42 7.67
CA SER A 146 14.83 -9.12 6.84
C SER A 146 16.15 -8.33 6.74
N SER A 147 17.25 -9.08 6.58
CA SER A 147 18.62 -8.57 6.62
C SER A 147 18.83 -7.44 5.62
N PRO A 148 19.63 -6.41 5.96
CA PRO A 148 20.09 -5.44 4.96
C PRO A 148 20.84 -6.17 3.84
N VAL A 149 20.62 -5.74 2.60
CA VAL A 149 21.45 -6.16 1.45
C VAL A 149 22.90 -5.75 1.72
N ASP A 150 23.83 -6.71 1.64
CA ASP A 150 25.27 -6.45 1.75
C ASP A 150 25.77 -5.65 0.54
N ALA A 151 25.63 -4.33 0.62
CA ALA A 151 25.97 -3.39 -0.45
C ALA A 151 27.49 -3.12 -0.57
N LEU A 152 28.34 -3.73 0.24
CA LEU A 152 29.75 -3.32 0.41
C LEU A 152 30.58 -3.37 -0.88
N ASN A 153 30.23 -4.23 -1.84
CA ASN A 153 30.99 -4.42 -3.10
C ASN A 153 30.31 -3.88 -4.37
N MET A 154 29.17 -3.18 -4.25
CA MET A 154 28.47 -2.64 -5.42
C MET A 154 29.09 -1.32 -5.92
N ASP A 155 29.03 -1.11 -7.25
CA ASP A 155 29.26 0.21 -7.86
C ASP A 155 28.30 1.26 -7.28
N GLN A 156 28.71 2.53 -7.29
CA GLN A 156 27.93 3.61 -6.69
C GLN A 156 26.56 3.80 -7.37
N ASP A 157 26.49 3.66 -8.70
CA ASP A 157 25.23 3.80 -9.42
C ASP A 157 24.29 2.62 -9.09
N LEU A 158 24.85 1.41 -9.03
CA LEU A 158 24.10 0.20 -8.65
C LEU A 158 23.57 0.28 -7.22
N LYS A 159 24.35 0.81 -6.27
CA LYS A 159 23.92 1.08 -4.89
C LYS A 159 22.72 2.02 -4.85
N THR A 160 22.80 3.12 -5.60
CA THR A 160 21.71 4.10 -5.66
C THR A 160 20.45 3.45 -6.22
N ILE A 161 20.56 2.73 -7.34
CA ILE A 161 19.44 2.00 -7.94
C ILE A 161 18.83 1.00 -6.95
N THR A 162 19.65 0.12 -6.35
CA THR A 162 19.18 -0.88 -5.37
C THR A 162 18.45 -0.20 -4.20
N SER A 163 18.99 0.89 -3.66
CA SER A 163 18.32 1.65 -2.59
C SER A 163 16.98 2.23 -3.03
N THR A 164 16.89 2.79 -4.24
CA THR A 164 15.62 3.33 -4.76
C THR A 164 14.56 2.25 -4.97
N LEU A 165 14.98 1.04 -5.37
CA LEU A 165 14.07 -0.08 -5.60
C LEU A 165 13.55 -0.66 -4.29
N ILE A 166 14.41 -0.79 -3.28
CA ILE A 166 14.02 -1.19 -1.91
C ILE A 166 13.03 -0.17 -1.32
N GLU A 167 13.28 1.13 -1.51
CA GLU A 167 12.36 2.16 -1.03
C GLU A 167 11.01 2.09 -1.75
N ALA A 168 11.01 1.89 -3.07
CA ALA A 168 9.78 1.73 -3.85
C ALA A 168 8.95 0.52 -3.37
N GLU A 169 9.60 -0.61 -3.05
CA GLU A 169 8.94 -1.78 -2.47
C GLU A 169 8.31 -1.45 -1.10
N ALA A 170 9.05 -0.78 -0.21
CA ALA A 170 8.57 -0.38 1.11
C ALA A 170 7.35 0.56 1.02
N ILE A 171 7.39 1.53 0.11
CA ILE A 171 6.24 2.41 -0.17
C ILE A 171 5.07 1.61 -0.74
N GLY A 172 5.32 0.68 -1.65
CA GLY A 172 4.31 -0.24 -2.19
C GLY A 172 3.59 -0.99 -1.07
N PHE A 173 4.31 -1.60 -0.13
CA PHE A 173 3.71 -2.26 1.02
C PHE A 173 2.93 -1.30 1.91
N SER A 174 3.41 -0.08 2.13
CA SER A 174 2.70 0.93 2.91
C SER A 174 1.35 1.33 2.28
N VAL A 175 1.33 1.53 0.96
CA VAL A 175 0.11 1.80 0.19
C VAL A 175 -0.83 0.60 0.28
N MET A 176 -0.34 -0.63 0.05
CA MET A 176 -1.17 -1.83 0.12
C MET A 176 -1.73 -2.10 1.51
N LYS A 177 -0.95 -1.85 2.56
CA LYS A 177 -1.42 -1.88 3.95
C LYS A 177 -2.55 -0.89 4.16
N SER A 178 -2.44 0.32 3.61
CA SER A 178 -3.48 1.36 3.71
C SER A 178 -4.77 0.95 2.98
N VAL A 179 -4.66 0.35 1.79
CA VAL A 179 -5.79 -0.25 1.05
C VAL A 179 -6.51 -1.30 1.89
N LEU A 180 -5.77 -2.27 2.44
CA LEU A 180 -6.34 -3.36 3.23
C LEU A 180 -6.98 -2.87 4.53
N MET A 181 -6.38 -1.87 5.19
CA MET A 181 -6.94 -1.24 6.38
C MET A 181 -8.26 -0.51 6.07
N LEU A 182 -8.30 0.22 4.96
CA LEU A 182 -9.53 0.86 4.48
C LEU A 182 -10.63 -0.17 4.23
N LEU A 183 -10.33 -1.24 3.48
CA LEU A 183 -11.28 -2.28 3.12
C LEU A 183 -11.83 -3.03 4.35
N SER A 184 -10.99 -3.28 5.35
CA SER A 184 -11.41 -3.94 6.59
C SER A 184 -12.16 -3.04 7.57
N GLY A 185 -12.13 -1.71 7.36
CA GLY A 185 -12.58 -0.73 8.36
C GLY A 185 -11.82 -0.85 9.69
N VAL A 186 -10.66 -1.50 9.70
CA VAL A 186 -9.80 -1.58 10.88
C VAL A 186 -9.07 -0.25 10.97
N LYS A 187 -9.27 0.48 12.06
CA LYS A 187 -8.48 1.67 12.36
C LYS A 187 -7.02 1.26 12.55
N ALA A 188 -6.07 2.04 12.06
CA ALA A 188 -4.66 1.90 12.44
C ALA A 188 -4.61 1.86 13.97
N SER A 189 -4.24 0.71 14.55
CA SER A 189 -3.98 0.66 15.98
C SER A 189 -2.76 1.55 16.18
N SER A 190 -2.95 2.74 16.74
CA SER A 190 -1.84 3.31 17.49
C SER A 190 -1.57 2.28 18.57
N GLU A 191 -0.36 1.75 18.63
CA GLU A 191 0.08 0.84 19.71
C GLU A 191 0.14 1.57 21.08
N SER A 192 -0.54 2.71 21.22
CA SER A 192 -0.62 3.55 22.41
C SER A 192 -2.06 3.94 22.72
N ARG A 193 -2.84 2.97 23.20
CA ARG A 193 -3.90 3.15 24.22
C ARG A 193 -4.64 1.83 24.46
N SER A 194 -3.90 0.82 24.93
CA SER A 194 -4.51 -0.13 25.85
C SER A 194 -4.76 0.61 27.16
N TRP A 195 -6.00 0.52 27.67
CA TRP A 195 -6.48 1.05 28.95
C TRP A 195 -6.87 2.53 28.95
N SER A 196 -8.06 2.82 28.45
CA SER A 196 -8.93 3.77 29.15
C SER A 196 -10.39 3.45 28.84
N LEU A 197 -11.21 3.55 29.88
CA LEU A 197 -12.68 3.48 29.87
C LEU A 197 -13.31 2.09 30.06
N VAL A 198 -12.94 1.42 31.17
CA VAL A 198 -14.01 0.99 32.08
C VAL A 198 -14.50 2.25 32.79
N SER A 199 -15.59 2.85 32.30
CA SER A 199 -16.32 3.89 33.04
C SER A 199 -17.65 4.24 32.36
N LYS A 200 -18.72 3.71 32.96
CA LYS A 200 -20.07 4.29 33.09
C LYS A 200 -21.01 4.23 31.88
N PHE A 201 -21.91 3.26 32.00
CA PHE A 201 -23.26 3.25 31.48
C PHE A 201 -23.95 4.62 31.66
N THR A 202 -24.38 5.22 30.54
CA THR A 202 -25.48 6.18 30.29
C THR A 202 -25.10 7.29 29.28
N GLN A 203 -25.11 6.95 27.99
CA GLN A 203 -25.67 7.81 26.93
C GLN A 203 -25.77 7.02 25.61
N SER A 204 -26.74 6.10 25.57
CA SER A 204 -27.25 5.56 24.32
C SER A 204 -28.02 6.68 23.59
N LYS A 205 -27.33 7.39 22.69
CA LYS A 205 -27.91 8.13 21.54
C LYS A 205 -26.90 8.97 20.73
N ARG A 206 -25.70 9.27 21.27
CA ARG A 206 -24.73 10.14 20.56
C ARG A 206 -23.65 9.38 19.77
N VAL A 207 -23.44 8.09 20.06
CA VAL A 207 -22.44 7.24 19.38
C VAL A 207 -22.96 6.65 18.05
N HIS A 208 -24.28 6.67 17.82
CA HIS A 208 -24.88 6.13 16.59
C HIS A 208 -24.60 7.02 15.37
N LEU A 209 -24.68 8.35 15.52
CA LEU A 209 -24.50 9.32 14.43
C LEU A 209 -23.04 9.46 13.96
N GLU A 210 -22.06 9.41 14.87
CA GLU A 210 -20.63 9.46 14.51
C GLU A 210 -20.07 8.13 13.94
N MET A 211 -20.83 7.04 14.11
CA MET A 211 -20.54 5.74 13.52
C MET A 211 -21.16 5.66 12.11
N GLU A 212 -22.39 6.17 11.94
CA GLU A 212 -23.05 6.29 10.63
C GLU A 212 -22.28 7.18 9.64
N GLU A 213 -21.77 8.35 10.06
CA GLU A 213 -21.05 9.25 9.16
C GLU A 213 -19.75 8.63 8.63
N ARG A 214 -19.02 7.91 9.49
CA ARG A 214 -17.73 7.26 9.17
C ARG A 214 -17.88 6.03 8.29
N ASP A 215 -18.94 5.25 8.51
CA ASP A 215 -19.28 4.10 7.67
C ASP A 215 -19.69 4.57 6.26
N VAL A 216 -20.34 5.73 6.13
CA VAL A 216 -20.64 6.34 4.83
C VAL A 216 -19.36 6.80 4.12
N TYR A 217 -18.42 7.47 4.80
CA TYR A 217 -17.15 7.89 4.19
C TYR A 217 -16.26 6.72 3.76
N THR A 218 -16.22 5.65 4.56
CA THR A 218 -15.50 4.42 4.18
C THR A 218 -16.19 3.75 3.00
N LEU A 219 -17.52 3.70 2.95
CA LEU A 219 -18.25 3.11 1.84
C LEU A 219 -18.13 3.94 0.54
N ILE A 220 -18.08 5.27 0.63
CA ILE A 220 -17.73 6.17 -0.49
C ILE A 220 -16.30 5.88 -0.96
N SER A 221 -15.35 5.78 -0.04
CA SER A 221 -13.94 5.51 -0.35
C SER A 221 -13.76 4.13 -1.00
N ILE A 222 -14.50 3.12 -0.53
CA ILE A 222 -14.53 1.77 -1.11
C ILE A 222 -15.15 1.82 -2.51
N ARG A 223 -16.25 2.56 -2.74
CA ARG A 223 -16.83 2.73 -4.08
C ARG A 223 -15.89 3.41 -5.06
N THR A 224 -15.18 4.45 -4.62
CA THR A 224 -14.15 5.10 -5.45
C THR A 224 -13.01 4.14 -5.78
N LEU A 225 -12.58 3.33 -4.82
CA LEU A 225 -11.54 2.31 -5.02
C LEU A 225 -11.99 1.19 -5.96
N MET A 226 -13.24 0.72 -5.86
CA MET A 226 -13.81 -0.25 -6.79
C MET A 226 -13.86 0.31 -8.22
N ALA A 227 -14.30 1.57 -8.38
CA ALA A 227 -14.31 2.24 -9.68
C ALA A 227 -12.91 2.35 -10.29
N TRP A 228 -11.89 2.68 -9.48
CA TRP A 228 -10.49 2.71 -9.92
C TRP A 228 -9.99 1.33 -10.36
N MET A 229 -10.38 0.27 -9.65
CA MET A 229 -10.02 -1.11 -9.98
C MET A 229 -10.84 -1.71 -11.14
N GLN A 230 -11.77 -0.94 -11.74
CA GLN A 230 -12.72 -1.42 -12.75
C GLN A 230 -13.57 -2.62 -12.28
N LEU A 231 -13.81 -2.71 -10.96
CA LEU A 231 -14.55 -3.79 -10.33
C LEU A 231 -16.04 -3.49 -10.30
#